data_AF-A0A3M2MAX3-F1
#
_entry.id   AF-A0A3M2MAX3-F1
#
_cell.length_a   1.000
_cell.length_b   1.000
_cell.length_c   1.000
_cell.angle_alpha   90.00
_cell.angle_beta   90.00
_cell.angle_gamma   90.00
#
_symmetry.space_group_name_H-M   'P 1'
#
loop_
_entity.id
_entity.type
_entity.pdbx_description
1 polymer ?
#
loop_
_entity_poly.entity_id
_entity_poly.type
_entity_poly.pdbx_seq_one_letter_code
_entity_poly.pdbx_strand_id
1 'polypeptide(L)'
;MAARGIRVAQPPSPPEPDFGGRLDPRVPALFRTAVADHPGVLGWVEQVVACARRTPVGAVSVAGARSLLLLGPTGTGKTHQAFGALTLLARHGVRVEWRAESAADLYGSLRPRQGVDTEREVWRVATCPLLMIDDLAAAKPSPWTEEITYRVVNHRYVHCLPMLITSNEPLARLREALGDRVASRLAQMADRVVLTGPDRRRHHLT
;
A
#
# COMPACT_ATOMS: atom_id res chain seq x y z
N MET A 1 -46.88 15.95 20.19
CA MET A 1 -46.52 15.64 18.80
C MET A 1 -45.03 15.29 18.74
N ALA A 2 -44.67 14.01 18.67
CA ALA A 2 -43.27 13.56 18.61
C ALA A 2 -42.92 13.13 17.19
N ALA A 3 -41.90 13.78 16.60
CA ALA A 3 -41.41 13.52 15.25
C ALA A 3 -40.73 12.15 15.17
N ARG A 4 -41.23 11.29 14.27
CA ARG A 4 -40.59 10.01 13.93
C ARG A 4 -39.42 10.28 12.99
N GLY A 5 -38.20 10.14 13.51
CA GLY A 5 -36.97 10.16 12.70
C GLY A 5 -36.91 8.96 11.77
N ILE A 6 -36.86 9.23 10.46
CA ILE A 6 -36.66 8.22 9.43
C ILE A 6 -35.20 7.75 9.51
N ARG A 7 -34.97 6.49 9.90
CA ARG A 7 -33.65 5.85 9.77
C ARG A 7 -33.37 5.62 8.28
N VAL A 8 -32.39 6.35 7.75
CA VAL A 8 -31.81 6.02 6.45
C VAL A 8 -31.06 4.70 6.59
N ALA A 9 -31.46 3.68 5.84
CA ALA A 9 -30.80 2.39 5.84
C ALA A 9 -29.36 2.56 5.32
N GLN A 10 -28.38 2.10 6.10
CA GLN A 10 -26.99 2.05 5.69
C GLN A 10 -26.86 1.03 4.55
N PRO A 11 -26.20 1.35 3.42
CA PRO A 11 -26.00 0.38 2.35
C PRO A 11 -25.24 -0.82 2.89
N PRO A 12 -25.53 -2.05 2.39
CA PRO A 12 -24.84 -3.25 2.84
C PRO A 12 -23.34 -3.08 2.65
N SER A 13 -22.58 -3.34 3.71
CA SER A 13 -21.13 -3.44 3.63
C SER A 13 -20.77 -4.47 2.56
N PRO A 14 -19.77 -4.21 1.70
CA PRO A 14 -19.32 -5.21 0.74
C PRO A 14 -18.94 -6.50 1.50
N PRO A 15 -19.18 -7.68 0.91
CA PRO A 15 -18.84 -8.94 1.55
C PRO A 15 -17.36 -8.93 1.93
N GLU A 16 -17.06 -9.29 3.17
CA GLU A 16 -15.66 -9.48 3.58
C GLU A 16 -15.01 -10.49 2.62
N PRO A 17 -13.80 -10.22 2.11
CA PRO A 17 -13.15 -11.15 1.21
C PRO A 17 -12.85 -12.48 1.93
N ASP A 18 -13.66 -13.50 1.64
CA ASP A 18 -13.37 -14.88 2.01
C ASP A 18 -12.58 -15.56 0.92
N PHE A 19 -11.27 -15.65 1.12
CA PHE A 19 -10.40 -16.33 0.17
C PHE A 19 -10.17 -17.80 0.49
N GLY A 20 -10.68 -18.41 1.56
CA GLY A 20 -10.70 -19.88 1.72
C GLY A 20 -9.45 -20.69 1.27
N GLY A 21 -8.23 -20.17 1.46
CA GLY A 21 -6.98 -20.79 0.95
C GLY A 21 -6.67 -20.59 -0.55
N ARG A 22 -7.55 -19.96 -1.31
CA ARG A 22 -7.33 -19.45 -2.67
C ARG A 22 -6.44 -18.20 -2.66
N LEU A 23 -5.59 -18.10 -3.68
CA LEU A 23 -4.82 -16.89 -3.97
C LEU A 23 -5.78 -15.70 -4.16
N ASP A 24 -5.48 -14.58 -3.50
CA ASP A 24 -6.25 -13.34 -3.66
C ASP A 24 -6.17 -12.90 -5.13
N PRO A 25 -7.30 -12.79 -5.85
CA PRO A 25 -7.33 -12.50 -7.28
C PRO A 25 -6.78 -11.11 -7.62
N ARG A 26 -6.64 -10.23 -6.62
CA ARG A 26 -5.99 -8.92 -6.77
C ARG A 26 -4.47 -9.05 -6.93
N VAL A 27 -3.86 -10.18 -6.56
CA VAL A 27 -2.43 -10.43 -6.80
C VAL A 27 -2.21 -10.71 -8.30
N PRO A 28 -1.41 -9.89 -9.01
CA PRO A 28 -1.14 -10.09 -10.43
C PRO A 28 -0.55 -11.47 -10.72
N ALA A 29 -0.84 -12.01 -11.90
CA ALA A 29 -0.45 -13.37 -12.29
C ALA A 29 1.04 -13.67 -12.07
N LEU A 30 1.91 -12.70 -12.39
CA LEU A 30 3.37 -12.80 -12.21
C LEU A 30 3.80 -13.00 -10.75
N PHE A 31 3.02 -12.52 -9.79
CA PHE A 31 3.36 -12.50 -8.37
C PHE A 31 2.54 -13.49 -7.52
N ARG A 32 1.76 -14.37 -8.15
CA ARG A 32 0.97 -15.39 -7.43
C ARG A 32 1.83 -16.39 -6.65
N THR A 33 3.06 -16.62 -7.11
CA THR A 33 4.04 -17.48 -6.43
C THR A 33 5.02 -16.68 -5.58
N ALA A 34 4.78 -15.38 -5.38
CA ALA A 34 5.71 -14.53 -4.66
C ALA A 34 5.83 -14.93 -3.19
N VAL A 35 7.08 -15.02 -2.72
CA VAL A 35 7.40 -15.35 -1.33
C VAL A 35 8.23 -14.21 -0.74
N ALA A 36 7.82 -13.76 0.44
CA ALA A 36 8.65 -12.88 1.24
C ALA A 36 9.67 -13.75 1.99
N ASP A 37 10.96 -13.50 1.78
CA ASP A 37 12.06 -14.22 2.43
C ASP A 37 13.07 -13.28 3.09
N HIS A 38 12.99 -11.97 2.83
CA HIS A 38 13.92 -11.01 3.40
C HIS A 38 13.60 -10.77 4.88
N PRO A 39 14.57 -10.86 5.81
CA PRO A 39 14.32 -10.75 7.25
C PRO A 39 13.58 -9.46 7.65
N GLY A 40 13.95 -8.32 7.06
CA GLY A 40 13.25 -7.05 7.33
C GLY A 40 11.80 -7.00 6.80
N VAL A 41 11.48 -7.78 5.76
CA VAL A 41 10.10 -7.91 5.25
C VAL A 41 9.30 -8.80 6.19
N LEU A 42 9.90 -9.91 6.63
CA LEU A 42 9.29 -10.83 7.58
C LEU A 42 8.99 -10.14 8.92
N GLY A 43 9.96 -9.39 9.46
CA GLY A 43 9.76 -8.62 10.68
C GLY A 43 8.66 -7.56 10.55
N TRP A 44 8.55 -6.90 9.39
CA TRP A 44 7.43 -5.99 9.13
C TRP A 44 6.08 -6.72 9.10
N VAL A 45 6.01 -7.90 8.47
CA VAL A 45 4.78 -8.72 8.47
C VAL A 45 4.38 -9.09 9.90
N GLU A 46 5.30 -9.56 10.73
CA GLU A 46 5.06 -9.89 12.13
C GLU A 46 4.51 -8.69 12.91
N GLN A 47 5.07 -7.50 12.70
CA GLN A 47 4.57 -6.27 13.31
C GLN A 47 3.13 -5.95 12.88
N VAL A 48 2.82 -6.04 11.59
CA VAL A 48 1.47 -5.79 11.08
C VAL A 48 0.47 -6.79 11.65
N VAL A 49 0.84 -8.07 11.73
CA VAL A 49 0.05 -9.12 12.40
C VAL A 49 -0.17 -8.76 13.87
N ALA A 50 0.86 -8.32 14.58
CA ALA A 50 0.78 -7.91 15.97
C ALA A 50 -0.10 -6.67 16.18
N CYS A 51 -0.28 -5.81 15.18
CA CYS A 51 -1.20 -4.68 15.19
C CYS A 51 -2.63 -5.03 14.72
N ALA A 52 -2.84 -6.18 14.08
CA ALA A 52 -4.14 -6.53 13.53
C ALA A 52 -5.19 -6.70 14.64
N ARG A 53 -6.29 -5.93 14.56
CA ARG A 53 -7.40 -5.97 15.52
C ARG A 53 -8.73 -5.94 14.79
N ARG A 54 -9.72 -6.65 15.30
CA ARG A 54 -11.12 -6.50 14.86
C ARG A 54 -11.67 -5.19 15.41
N THR A 55 -12.30 -4.41 14.56
CA THR A 55 -13.00 -3.19 14.92
C THR A 55 -14.41 -3.51 15.46
N PRO A 56 -15.08 -2.58 16.16
CA PRO A 56 -16.45 -2.79 16.64
C PRO A 56 -17.46 -3.16 15.56
N VAL A 57 -17.20 -2.80 14.31
CA VAL A 57 -18.04 -3.10 13.14
C VAL A 57 -17.62 -4.40 12.41
N GLY A 58 -16.74 -5.22 13.01
CA GLY A 58 -16.32 -6.52 12.49
C GLY A 58 -15.07 -6.47 11.60
N ALA A 59 -14.85 -5.37 10.88
CA ALA A 59 -13.71 -5.21 9.97
C ALA A 59 -12.35 -5.32 10.68
N VAL A 60 -11.34 -5.88 10.02
CA VAL A 60 -9.96 -5.91 10.53
C VAL A 60 -9.27 -4.58 10.22
N SER A 61 -8.62 -4.00 11.22
CA SER A 61 -7.73 -2.86 11.09
C SER A 61 -6.30 -3.27 11.40
N VAL A 62 -5.35 -2.66 10.68
CA VAL A 62 -3.90 -2.75 10.90
C VAL A 62 -3.31 -1.38 11.23
N ALA A 63 -4.16 -0.40 11.59
CA ALA A 63 -3.71 0.91 12.01
C ALA A 63 -2.78 0.81 13.22
N GLY A 64 -1.74 1.65 13.25
CA GLY A 64 -0.66 1.60 14.25
C GLY A 64 0.54 0.75 13.82
N ALA A 65 0.40 -0.11 12.81
CA ALA A 65 1.56 -0.73 12.17
C ALA A 65 2.40 0.32 11.44
N ARG A 66 3.72 0.13 11.43
CA ARG A 66 4.63 0.97 10.64
C ARG A 66 4.48 0.65 9.15
N SER A 67 4.90 1.58 8.31
CA SER A 67 5.02 1.34 6.87
C SER A 67 6.32 0.57 6.56
N LEU A 68 6.44 0.04 5.35
CA LEU A 68 7.64 -0.59 4.84
C LEU A 68 8.09 0.14 3.56
N LEU A 69 9.36 0.55 3.52
CA LEU A 69 10.00 1.15 2.35
C LEU A 69 11.08 0.21 1.82
N LEU A 70 10.79 -0.44 0.69
CA LEU A 70 11.70 -1.31 -0.05
C LEU A 70 12.48 -0.51 -1.08
N LEU A 71 13.79 -0.39 -0.88
CA LEU A 71 14.70 0.32 -1.77
C LEU A 71 15.67 -0.64 -2.45
N GLY A 72 16.16 -0.30 -3.63
CA GLY A 72 17.24 -1.02 -4.29
C GLY A 72 17.10 -1.03 -5.80
N PRO A 73 18.13 -1.42 -6.55
CA PRO A 73 18.13 -1.39 -8.02
C PRO A 73 16.98 -2.18 -8.67
N THR A 74 16.74 -1.93 -9.96
CA THR A 74 15.79 -2.72 -10.75
C THR A 74 16.18 -4.20 -10.72
N GLY A 75 15.18 -5.07 -10.60
CA GLY A 75 15.40 -6.52 -10.65
C GLY A 75 15.78 -7.19 -9.33
N THR A 76 16.03 -6.45 -8.24
CA THR A 76 16.41 -7.04 -6.94
C THR A 76 15.27 -7.73 -6.17
N GLY A 77 14.05 -7.72 -6.71
CA GLY A 77 12.91 -8.44 -6.15
C GLY A 77 11.99 -7.64 -5.21
N LYS A 78 12.07 -6.30 -5.17
CA LYS A 78 11.19 -5.45 -4.34
C LYS A 78 9.70 -5.76 -4.49
N THR A 79 9.18 -5.74 -5.71
CA THR A 79 7.76 -6.05 -5.99
C THR A 79 7.41 -7.49 -5.63
N HIS A 80 8.35 -8.44 -5.77
CA HIS A 80 8.15 -9.83 -5.37
C HIS A 80 8.03 -9.94 -3.84
N GLN A 81 8.93 -9.33 -3.08
CA GLN A 81 8.84 -9.26 -1.61
C GLN A 81 7.54 -8.58 -1.16
N ALA A 82 7.12 -7.52 -1.85
CA ALA A 82 5.90 -6.78 -1.57
C ALA A 82 4.64 -7.67 -1.64
N PHE A 83 4.44 -8.36 -2.77
CA PHE A 83 3.31 -9.28 -2.92
C PHE A 83 3.45 -10.53 -2.04
N GLY A 84 4.67 -10.99 -1.79
CA GLY A 84 4.95 -12.04 -0.83
C GLY A 84 4.51 -11.67 0.59
N ALA A 85 4.74 -10.42 1.01
CA ALA A 85 4.32 -9.90 2.30
C ALA A 85 2.79 -9.82 2.40
N LEU A 86 2.10 -9.30 1.37
CA LEU A 86 0.63 -9.28 1.32
C LEU A 86 0.03 -10.68 1.41
N THR A 87 0.62 -11.64 0.69
CA THR A 87 0.20 -13.05 0.74
C THR A 87 0.44 -13.66 2.11
N LEU A 88 1.57 -13.36 2.74
CA LEU A 88 1.92 -13.86 4.07
C LEU A 88 1.00 -13.30 5.15
N LEU A 89 0.65 -12.00 5.09
CA LEU A 89 -0.35 -11.39 5.97
C LEU A 89 -1.69 -12.13 5.92
N ALA A 90 -2.17 -12.44 4.71
CA ALA A 90 -3.40 -13.20 4.53
C ALA A 90 -3.30 -14.61 5.13
N ARG A 91 -2.15 -15.28 5.00
CA ARG A 91 -1.88 -16.59 5.63
C ARG A 91 -1.87 -16.53 7.15
N HIS A 92 -1.47 -15.41 7.75
CA HIS A 92 -1.58 -15.16 9.19
C HIS A 92 -2.99 -14.70 9.62
N GLY A 93 -3.98 -14.73 8.73
CA GLY A 93 -5.37 -14.36 9.05
C GLY A 93 -5.64 -12.86 9.05
N VAL A 94 -4.69 -12.02 8.62
CA VAL A 94 -4.90 -10.57 8.47
C VAL A 94 -5.71 -10.31 7.21
N ARG A 95 -7.03 -10.35 7.33
CA ARG A 95 -7.99 -10.12 6.24
C ARG A 95 -8.41 -8.65 6.21
N VAL A 96 -7.57 -7.81 5.62
CA VAL A 96 -7.85 -6.39 5.42
C VAL A 96 -8.12 -6.07 3.96
N GLU A 97 -8.91 -5.03 3.69
CA GLU A 97 -8.89 -4.43 2.37
C GLU A 97 -7.50 -3.83 2.11
N TRP A 98 -6.94 -4.16 0.96
CA TRP A 98 -5.69 -3.58 0.49
C TRP A 98 -5.81 -3.16 -0.97
N ARG A 99 -5.01 -2.16 -1.34
CA ARG A 99 -4.82 -1.70 -2.73
C ARG A 99 -3.35 -1.80 -3.10
N ALA A 100 -3.04 -2.23 -4.32
CA ALA A 100 -1.69 -2.26 -4.86
C ALA A 100 -1.70 -1.70 -6.27
N GLU A 101 -0.98 -0.61 -6.50
CA GLU A 101 -0.90 0.06 -7.79
C GLU A 101 0.55 0.51 -8.04
N SER A 102 0.97 0.53 -9.30
CA SER A 102 2.19 1.27 -9.65
C SER A 102 1.94 2.76 -9.43
N ALA A 103 2.99 3.53 -9.14
CA ALA A 103 2.85 4.97 -9.00
C ALA A 103 2.27 5.61 -10.28
N ALA A 104 2.67 5.12 -11.45
CA ALA A 104 2.15 5.58 -12.74
C ALA A 104 0.63 5.33 -12.88
N ASP A 105 0.16 4.13 -12.53
CA ASP A 105 -1.26 3.78 -12.59
C ASP A 105 -2.09 4.56 -11.57
N LEU A 106 -1.55 4.73 -10.35
CA LEU A 106 -2.18 5.53 -9.30
C LEU A 106 -2.37 6.98 -9.75
N TYR A 107 -1.32 7.60 -10.28
CA TYR A 107 -1.44 8.95 -10.83
C TYR A 107 -2.37 8.97 -12.05
N GLY A 108 -2.33 7.96 -12.91
CA GLY A 108 -3.26 7.82 -14.01
C GLY A 108 -4.71 7.86 -13.53
N SER A 109 -5.06 7.02 -12.54
CA SER A 109 -6.42 6.86 -12.03
C SER A 109 -6.94 8.10 -11.28
N LEU A 110 -6.05 8.86 -10.65
CA LEU A 110 -6.39 10.07 -9.89
C LEU A 110 -6.44 11.36 -10.72
N ARG A 111 -6.05 11.33 -12.00
CA ARG A 111 -6.17 12.51 -12.88
C ARG A 111 -7.63 12.95 -13.01
N PRO A 112 -7.95 14.27 -12.86
CA PRO A 112 -9.28 14.81 -13.11
C PRO A 112 -9.82 14.43 -14.48
N ARG A 113 -11.04 13.88 -14.51
CA ARG A 113 -11.75 13.48 -15.73
C ARG A 113 -13.24 13.77 -15.58
N GLN A 114 -13.89 14.13 -16.69
CA GLN A 114 -15.33 14.40 -16.71
C GLN A 114 -16.11 13.19 -16.22
N GLY A 115 -17.09 13.43 -15.33
CA GLY A 115 -17.92 12.37 -14.76
C GLY A 115 -17.27 11.51 -13.66
N VAL A 116 -16.05 11.82 -13.23
CA VAL A 116 -15.36 11.11 -12.14
C VAL A 116 -15.12 12.05 -10.97
N ASP A 117 -15.57 11.64 -9.78
CA ASP A 117 -15.23 12.31 -8.52
C ASP A 117 -13.83 11.90 -8.07
N THR A 118 -12.81 12.61 -8.56
CA THR A 118 -11.41 12.32 -8.23
C THR A 118 -11.08 12.57 -6.77
N GLU A 119 -11.78 13.49 -6.10
CA GLU A 119 -11.58 13.74 -4.67
C GLU A 119 -11.98 12.52 -3.84
N ARG A 120 -13.10 11.89 -4.20
CA ARG A 120 -13.51 10.62 -3.61
C ARG A 120 -12.50 9.49 -3.88
N GLU A 121 -11.91 9.43 -5.07
CA GLU A 121 -10.88 8.40 -5.35
C GLU A 121 -9.58 8.65 -4.58
N VAL A 122 -9.12 9.90 -4.46
CA VAL A 122 -7.98 10.24 -3.58
C VAL A 122 -8.28 9.83 -2.14
N TRP A 123 -9.50 10.11 -1.65
CA TRP A 123 -9.93 9.69 -0.32
C TRP A 123 -9.92 8.17 -0.15
N ARG A 124 -10.42 7.40 -1.13
CA ARG A 124 -10.41 5.93 -1.09
C ARG A 124 -8.98 5.36 -1.06
N VAL A 125 -8.05 5.94 -1.82
CA VAL A 125 -6.63 5.55 -1.76
C VAL A 125 -6.05 5.89 -0.39
N ALA A 126 -6.27 7.11 0.09
CA ALA A 126 -5.72 7.58 1.36
C ALA A 126 -6.22 6.77 2.56
N THR A 127 -7.47 6.31 2.54
CA THR A 127 -8.14 5.67 3.69
C THR A 127 -8.15 4.14 3.67
N CYS A 128 -7.72 3.50 2.58
CA CYS A 128 -7.71 2.03 2.53
C CYS A 128 -6.81 1.44 3.66
N PRO A 129 -7.20 0.33 4.31
CA PRO A 129 -6.48 -0.18 5.49
C PRO A 129 -4.99 -0.45 5.24
N LEU A 130 -4.64 -0.95 4.05
CA LEU A 130 -3.26 -1.18 3.63
C LEU A 130 -3.06 -0.75 2.17
N LEU A 131 -2.09 0.14 1.93
CA LEU A 131 -1.77 0.66 0.60
C LEU A 131 -0.38 0.23 0.17
N MET A 132 -0.30 -0.44 -0.97
CA MET A 132 0.95 -0.69 -1.68
C MET A 132 1.11 0.28 -2.86
N ILE A 133 2.23 0.99 -2.91
CA ILE A 133 2.63 1.79 -4.08
C ILE A 133 3.93 1.21 -4.63
N ASP A 134 3.86 0.62 -5.80
CA ASP A 134 5.03 0.07 -6.50
C ASP A 134 5.73 1.17 -7.32
N ASP A 135 7.05 1.20 -7.21
CA ASP A 135 7.95 2.08 -7.93
C ASP A 135 7.60 3.57 -7.81
N LEU A 136 7.53 4.06 -6.56
CA LEU A 136 7.10 5.43 -6.24
C LEU A 136 7.91 6.52 -6.95
N ALA A 137 9.17 6.25 -7.27
CA ALA A 137 10.06 7.18 -7.97
C ALA A 137 10.03 7.07 -9.51
N ALA A 138 9.28 6.12 -10.09
CA ALA A 138 9.22 5.96 -11.55
C ALA A 138 8.39 7.03 -12.25
N ALA A 139 7.43 7.65 -11.54
CA ALA A 139 6.64 8.73 -12.10
C ALA A 139 7.47 10.02 -12.17
N LYS A 140 7.34 10.76 -13.28
CA LYS A 140 7.98 12.07 -13.41
C LYS A 140 7.45 13.03 -12.33
N PRO A 141 8.33 13.63 -11.51
CA PRO A 141 7.92 14.65 -10.55
C PRO A 141 7.24 15.82 -11.26
N SER A 142 6.14 16.28 -10.67
CA SER A 142 5.37 17.43 -11.10
C SER A 142 4.65 18.00 -9.87
N PRO A 143 4.30 19.30 -9.86
CA PRO A 143 3.56 19.89 -8.74
C PRO A 143 2.29 19.10 -8.37
N TRP A 144 1.60 18.56 -9.37
CA TRP A 144 0.39 17.76 -9.17
C TRP A 144 0.69 16.38 -8.57
N THR A 145 1.69 15.65 -9.05
CA THR A 145 2.04 14.33 -8.47
C THR A 145 2.55 14.49 -7.04
N GLU A 146 3.32 15.55 -6.78
CA GLU A 146 3.77 15.91 -5.43
C GLU A 146 2.59 16.23 -4.51
N GLU A 147 1.60 17.01 -4.97
CA GLU A 147 0.40 17.31 -4.21
C GLU A 147 -0.40 16.04 -3.88
N ILE A 148 -0.66 15.17 -4.86
CA ILE A 148 -1.40 13.92 -4.65
C ILE A 148 -0.63 13.01 -3.67
N THR A 149 0.67 12.85 -3.86
CA THR A 149 1.52 12.07 -2.94
C THR A 149 1.44 12.63 -1.53
N TYR A 150 1.58 13.95 -1.39
CA TYR A 150 1.49 14.62 -0.11
C TYR A 150 0.15 14.36 0.57
N ARG A 151 -0.96 14.51 -0.15
CA ARG A 151 -2.31 14.28 0.40
C ARG A 151 -2.48 12.84 0.89
N VAL A 152 -2.09 11.86 0.09
CA VAL A 152 -2.18 10.43 0.44
C VAL A 152 -1.26 10.10 1.62
N VAL A 153 0.04 10.41 1.53
CA VAL A 153 1.02 10.09 2.58
C VAL A 153 0.70 10.83 3.88
N ASN A 154 0.31 12.11 3.80
CA ASN A 154 -0.03 12.88 5.00
C ASN A 154 -1.23 12.31 5.74
N HIS A 155 -2.32 11.97 5.04
CA HIS A 155 -3.48 11.36 5.68
C HIS A 155 -3.08 10.05 6.37
N ARG A 156 -2.37 9.18 5.65
CA ARG A 156 -1.93 7.89 6.20
C ARG A 156 -0.99 8.03 7.37
N TYR A 157 -0.09 9.01 7.33
CA TYR A 157 0.81 9.36 8.42
C TYR A 157 0.04 9.77 9.69
N VAL A 158 -0.89 10.72 9.60
CA VAL A 158 -1.62 11.22 10.79
C VAL A 158 -2.63 10.21 11.36
N HIS A 159 -3.07 9.25 10.55
CA HIS A 159 -4.00 8.18 10.95
C HIS A 159 -3.32 6.83 11.18
N CYS A 160 -1.97 6.79 11.17
CA CYS A 160 -1.17 5.58 11.37
C CYS A 160 -1.60 4.40 10.47
N LEU A 161 -1.93 4.67 9.20
CA LEU A 161 -2.32 3.65 8.23
C LEU A 161 -1.06 3.12 7.50
N PRO A 162 -0.71 1.82 7.63
CA PRO A 162 0.53 1.30 7.09
C PRO A 162 0.56 1.33 5.57
N MET A 163 1.74 1.56 5.00
CA MET A 163 2.00 1.51 3.56
C MET A 163 3.09 0.50 3.25
N LEU A 164 3.04 -0.11 2.07
CA LEU A 164 4.16 -0.86 1.51
C LEU A 164 4.62 -0.16 0.23
N ILE A 165 5.81 0.42 0.25
CA ILE A 165 6.31 1.27 -0.82
C ILE A 165 7.55 0.62 -1.41
N THR A 166 7.64 0.58 -2.74
CA THR A 166 8.88 0.21 -3.42
C THR A 166 9.45 1.40 -4.19
N SER A 167 10.77 1.46 -4.30
CA SER A 167 11.45 2.45 -5.14
C SER A 167 12.79 1.91 -5.66
N ASN A 168 13.10 2.22 -6.91
CA ASN A 168 14.41 1.94 -7.50
C ASN A 168 15.47 2.97 -7.06
N GLU A 169 15.05 4.13 -6.57
CA GLU A 169 15.93 5.23 -6.18
C GLU A 169 16.42 5.10 -4.73
N PRO A 170 17.66 5.53 -4.43
CA PRO A 170 18.12 5.67 -3.06
C PRO A 170 17.32 6.77 -2.33
N LEU A 171 17.34 6.74 -1.00
CA LEU A 171 16.55 7.66 -0.16
C LEU A 171 16.80 9.15 -0.47
N ALA A 172 18.04 9.53 -0.78
CA ALA A 172 18.40 10.90 -1.14
C ALA A 172 17.64 11.38 -2.39
N ARG A 173 17.58 10.55 -3.43
CA ARG A 173 16.84 10.83 -4.67
C ARG A 173 15.33 10.77 -4.48
N LEU A 174 14.86 9.90 -3.58
CA LEU A 174 13.44 9.85 -3.22
C LEU A 174 12.98 11.18 -2.58
N ARG A 175 13.84 11.83 -1.79
CA ARG A 175 13.56 13.17 -1.25
C ARG A 175 13.42 14.23 -2.33
N GLU A 176 14.28 14.21 -3.35
CA GLU A 176 14.19 15.11 -4.51
C GLU A 176 12.88 14.87 -5.29
N ALA A 177 12.48 13.62 -5.46
CA ALA A 177 11.29 13.25 -6.24
C ALA A 177 9.95 13.54 -5.54
N LEU A 178 9.90 13.42 -4.21
CA LEU A 178 8.64 13.52 -3.43
C LEU A 178 8.51 14.82 -2.64
N GLY A 179 9.59 15.60 -2.53
CA GLY A 179 9.67 16.78 -1.69
C GLY A 179 9.89 16.47 -0.20
N ASP A 180 10.41 17.46 0.52
CA ASP A 180 10.86 17.35 1.91
C ASP A 180 9.78 16.87 2.88
N ARG A 181 8.54 17.32 2.67
CA ARG A 181 7.41 17.01 3.55
C ARG A 181 7.01 15.53 3.50
N VAL A 182 7.03 14.94 2.30
CA VAL A 182 6.71 13.52 2.12
C VAL A 182 7.86 12.67 2.60
N ALA A 183 9.09 13.02 2.22
CA ALA A 183 10.29 12.30 2.64
C ALA A 183 10.42 12.23 4.18
N SER A 184 10.15 13.34 4.88
CA SER A 184 10.17 13.40 6.34
C SER A 184 9.15 12.45 6.98
N ARG A 185 7.89 12.44 6.49
CA ARG A 185 6.85 11.52 6.99
C ARG A 185 7.22 10.06 6.75
N LEU A 186 7.69 9.74 5.54
CA LEU A 186 8.12 8.38 5.20
C LEU A 186 9.29 7.93 6.07
N ALA A 187 10.28 8.79 6.31
CA ALA A 187 11.40 8.48 7.19
C ALA A 187 10.99 8.18 8.64
N GLN A 188 9.92 8.81 9.13
CA GLN A 188 9.42 8.57 10.49
C GLN A 188 8.52 7.33 10.58
N MET A 189 7.61 7.16 9.62
CA MET A 189 6.58 6.12 9.68
C MET A 189 7.00 4.77 9.10
N ALA A 190 8.04 4.72 8.26
CA ALA A 190 8.42 3.51 7.54
C ALA A 190 9.71 2.88 8.06
N ASP A 191 9.70 1.55 8.16
CA ASP A 191 10.92 0.75 8.26
C ASP A 191 11.56 0.61 6.88
N ARG A 192 12.87 0.84 6.83
CA ARG A 192 13.62 0.83 5.59
C ARG A 192 14.31 -0.53 5.40
N VAL A 193 14.05 -1.14 4.25
CA VAL A 193 14.75 -2.35 3.81
C VAL A 193 15.40 -2.07 2.46
N VAL A 194 16.71 -2.32 2.36
CA VAL A 194 17.46 -2.17 1.12
C VAL A 194 17.73 -3.56 0.55
N LEU A 195 17.14 -3.86 -0.60
CA LEU A 195 17.37 -5.09 -1.33
C LEU A 195 18.55 -4.90 -2.29
N THR A 196 19.58 -5.70 -2.09
CA THR A 196 20.76 -5.80 -2.95
C THR A 196 20.78 -7.15 -3.65
N GLY A 197 21.63 -7.28 -4.67
CA GLY A 197 21.82 -8.53 -5.41
C GLY A 197 21.61 -8.39 -6.91
N PRO A 198 21.78 -9.49 -7.66
CA PRO A 198 21.64 -9.50 -9.11
C PRO A 198 20.18 -9.30 -9.54
N ASP A 199 20.00 -8.87 -10.80
CA ASP A 199 18.67 -8.80 -11.40
C ASP A 199 18.09 -10.21 -11.56
N ARG A 200 17.12 -10.54 -10.68
CA ARG A 200 16.46 -11.84 -10.66
C ARG A 200 15.64 -12.11 -11.91
N ARG A 201 15.28 -11.08 -12.69
CA ARG A 201 14.53 -11.23 -13.96
C ARG A 201 15.42 -11.74 -15.09
N ARG A 202 16.74 -11.52 -15.02
CA ARG A 202 17.70 -11.98 -16.03
C ARG A 202 18.00 -13.47 -15.94
N HIS A 203 17.76 -14.09 -14.78
CA HIS A 203 17.94 -15.53 -14.58
C HIS A 203 16.79 -16.41 -15.14
N HIS A 204 15.77 -15.83 -15.77
CA HIS A 204 14.69 -16.58 -16.44
C HIS A 204 14.80 -16.58 -17.98
N LEU A 205 15.91 -16.05 -18.53
CA LEU A 205 16.16 -15.95 -19.97
C LEU A 205 17.22 -16.95 -20.48
N THR A 206 17.57 -17.95 -19.68
CA THR A 206 18.47 -19.07 -20.04
C THR A 206 17.80 -20.38 -19.67
#